data_AF-A0A0F9DQD2-F1
#
_entry.id   AF-A0A0F9DQD2-F1
#
_cell.length_a   1.000
_cell.length_b   1.000
_cell.length_c   1.000
_cell.angle_alpha   90.00
_cell.angle_beta   90.00
_cell.angle_gamma   90.00
#
_symmetry.space_group_name_H-M   'P 1'
#
loop_
_entity.id
_entity.type
_entity.pdbx_description
1 polymer ?
#
loop_
_entity_poly.entity_id
_entity_poly.type
_entity_poly.pdbx_seq_one_letter_code
_entity_poly.pdbx_strand_id
1 'polypeptide(L)' 'MAIGPVQLVVLGFDQPDFKGEILAEFDRLKENDVVRVIDGLAVHKDAEGEVTTIKRSDLGGKEAAE' A
#
# COMPACT_ATOMS: atom_id res chain seq x y z
N MET A 1 3.05 8.23 19.31
CA MET A 1 3.88 6.99 19.34
C MET A 1 4.86 7.16 18.20
N ALA A 2 6.17 7.00 18.40
CA ALA A 2 7.10 7.23 17.29
C ALA A 2 6.98 6.09 16.27
N ILE A 3 6.74 6.40 14.99
CA ILE A 3 6.58 5.43 13.89
C ILE A 3 7.88 4.62 13.63
N GLY A 4 9.01 5.01 14.22
CA GLY A 4 10.30 4.38 13.99
C GLY A 4 10.83 4.69 12.59
N PRO A 5 11.95 4.06 12.18
CA PRO A 5 12.49 4.23 10.83
C PRO A 5 11.49 3.74 9.78
N VAL A 6 11.16 4.60 8.81
CA VAL A 6 10.23 4.29 7.71
C VAL A 6 11.01 4.05 6.43
N GLN A 7 10.60 3.03 5.68
CA GLN A 7 11.11 2.77 4.34
C GLN A 7 9.98 2.92 3.31
N LEU A 8 10.27 3.64 2.22
CA LEU A 8 9.40 3.73 1.04
C LEU A 8 9.86 2.72 -0.02
N VAL A 9 8.92 1.93 -0.54
CA VAL A 9 9.16 1.00 -1.65
C VAL A 9 8.24 1.38 -2.80
N VAL A 10 8.81 1.49 -4.01
CA VAL A 10 8.06 1.75 -5.24
C VAL A 10 8.23 0.57 -6.18
N LEU A 11 7.12 -0.05 -6.56
CA LEU A 11 7.09 -1.21 -7.45
C LEU A 11 6.42 -0.81 -8.77
N GLY A 12 7.13 -1.02 -9.87
CA GLY A 12 6.61 -0.85 -11.23
C GLY A 12 6.28 -2.20 -11.85
N PHE A 13 5.21 -2.25 -12.65
CA PHE A 13 4.79 -3.44 -13.37
C PHE A 13 4.62 -3.09 -14.85
N ASP A 14 5.27 -3.85 -15.73
CA ASP A 14 5.16 -3.62 -17.18
C ASP A 14 3.81 -4.11 -17.74
N GLN A 15 3.28 -5.20 -17.19
CA GLN A 15 2.00 -5.82 -17.57
C GLN A 15 1.22 -6.20 -16.30
N PRO A 16 0.60 -5.23 -15.62
CA PRO A 16 -0.11 -5.50 -14.37
C PRO A 16 -1.42 -6.27 -14.63
N ASP A 17 -1.62 -7.36 -13.87
CA ASP A 17 -2.90 -8.08 -13.75
C ASP A 17 -3.35 -8.03 -12.29
N PHE A 18 -3.86 -6.87 -11.87
CA PHE A 18 -4.18 -6.62 -10.46
C PHE A 18 -5.48 -7.31 -10.04
N LYS A 19 -5.36 -8.35 -9.21
CA LYS A 19 -6.49 -9.12 -8.65
C LYS A 19 -6.67 -8.95 -7.13
N GLY A 20 -5.97 -8.01 -6.53
CA GLY A 20 -5.99 -7.76 -5.08
C GLY A 20 -5.03 -8.64 -4.26
N GLU A 21 -4.28 -9.53 -4.90
CA GLU A 21 -3.35 -10.47 -4.25
C GLU A 21 -2.24 -9.75 -3.46
N ILE A 22 -1.76 -8.60 -3.96
CA ILE A 22 -0.76 -7.78 -3.26
C ILE A 22 -1.28 -7.30 -1.90
N LEU A 23 -2.54 -6.86 -1.84
CA LEU A 23 -3.16 -6.40 -0.59
C LEU A 23 -3.34 -7.56 0.38
N ALA A 24 -3.81 -8.71 -0.11
CA ALA A 24 -3.97 -9.92 0.69
C ALA A 24 -2.63 -10.41 1.28
N GLU A 25 -1.54 -10.28 0.54
CA GLU A 25 -0.21 -10.62 1.03
C GLU A 25 0.27 -9.64 2.11
N PHE A 26 0.03 -8.34 1.95
CA PHE A 26 0.33 -7.36 3.01
C PHE A 26 -0.49 -7.63 4.28
N ASP A 27 -1.76 -8.02 4.15
CA ASP A 27 -2.59 -8.45 5.28
C ASP A 27 -1.98 -9.66 5.99
N ARG A 28 -1.58 -10.70 5.23
CA ARG A 28 -0.91 -11.88 5.77
C ARG A 28 0.38 -11.52 6.52
N LEU A 29 1.25 -10.71 5.92
CA LEU A 29 2.52 -10.33 6.54
C LEU A 29 2.33 -9.50 7.82
N LYS A 30 1.29 -8.66 7.84
CA LYS A 30 0.88 -7.91 9.03
C LYS A 30 0.37 -8.83 10.13
N GLU A 31 -0.50 -9.79 9.81
CA GLU A 31 -1.03 -10.77 10.77
C GLU A 31 0.07 -11.63 11.41
N ASN A 32 1.20 -11.79 10.73
CA ASN A 32 2.37 -12.53 11.21
C ASN A 32 3.45 -11.62 11.83
N ASP A 33 3.15 -10.35 12.12
CA ASP A 33 4.07 -9.36 12.70
C ASP A 33 5.40 -9.19 11.92
N VAL A 34 5.41 -9.47 10.61
CA VAL A 34 6.62 -9.39 9.77
C VAL A 34 6.85 -7.97 9.25
N VAL A 35 5.77 -7.30 8.82
CA VAL A 35 5.81 -5.92 8.31
C VAL A 35 4.64 -5.12 8.86
N ARG A 36 4.87 -3.83 9.07
CA ARG A 36 3.80 -2.86 9.35
C ARG A 36 3.67 -1.92 8.15
N VAL A 37 2.51 -1.94 7.50
CA VAL A 37 2.17 -0.96 6.47
C VAL A 37 1.69 0.32 7.16
N ILE A 38 2.15 1.48 6.70
CA ILE A 38 1.78 2.80 7.23
C ILE A 38 0.75 3.44 6.30
N ASP A 39 1.14 3.61 5.05
CA ASP A 39 0.30 4.12 3.97
C ASP A 39 0.72 3.43 2.67
N GLY A 40 -0.20 3.36 1.72
CA GLY A 40 -0.05 2.68 0.45
C GLY A 40 -0.90 3.34 -0.61
N LEU A 41 -0.30 3.57 -1.78
CA LEU A 41 -0.97 4.12 -2.95
C LEU A 41 -0.68 3.22 -4.15
N ALA A 42 -1.73 2.61 -4.69
CA ALA A 42 -1.68 1.98 -5.99
C ALA A 42 -2.20 2.96 -7.04
N VAL A 43 -1.45 3.10 -8.14
CA VAL A 43 -1.84 3.90 -9.29
C VAL A 43 -1.82 3.00 -10.50
N HIS A 44 -2.92 2.96 -11.24
CA HIS A 44 -3.02 2.25 -12.50
C HIS A 44 -3.52 3.22 -13.56
N LYS A 45 -2.85 3.22 -14.71
CA LYS A 45 -3.28 3.93 -15.90
C LYS A 45 -3.61 2.90 -16.98
N ASP A 46 -4.81 2.95 -17.52
CA ASP A 46 -5.22 2.05 -18.59
C ASP A 46 -4.77 2.54 -19.98
N ALA A 47 -5.17 1.81 -21.04
CA ALA A 47 -4.76 2.09 -22.41
C ALA A 47 -5.41 3.38 -22.97
N GLU A 48 -6.61 3.69 -22.50
CA GLU A 48 -7.36 4.90 -22.80
C GLU A 48 -6.78 6.13 -22.08
N GLY A 49 -5.97 5.87 -21.05
CA GLY A 49 -5.23 6.85 -20.30
C GLY A 49 -5.94 7.34 -19.05
N GLU A 50 -7.03 6.68 -18.67
CA GLU A 50 -7.73 6.90 -17.40
C GLU A 50 -6.84 6.43 -16.24
N VAL A 51 -6.85 7.22 -15.17
CA VAL A 51 -6.02 6.95 -13.99
C VAL A 51 -6.92 6.56 -12.83
N THR A 52 -6.70 5.35 -12.30
CA THR A 52 -7.35 4.85 -11.11
C THR A 52 -6.35 4.79 -9.96
N THR A 53 -6.79 5.22 -8.77
CA THR A 53 -5.98 5.17 -7.56
C THR A 53 -6.69 4.43 -6.44
N ILE A 54 -5.96 3.57 -5.72
CA ILE A 54 -6.43 2.94 -4.50
C ILE A 54 -5.50 3.37 -3.37
N LYS A 55 -6.06 4.01 -2.35
CA LYS A 55 -5.35 4.38 -1.14
C LYS A 55 -5.68 3.40 -0.02
N ARG A 56 -4.66 2.96 0.70
CA ARG A 56 -4.79 2.14 1.91
C ARG A 56 -3.90 2.73 3.00
N SER A 57 -4.48 3.05 4.14
CA SER A 57 -3.73 3.42 5.32
C SER A 57 -4.11 2.53 6.49
N ASP A 58 -3.09 2.09 7.22
CA ASP A 58 -3.21 1.29 8.43
C ASP A 58 -2.91 2.15 9.68
N LEU A 59 -2.79 3.48 9.51
CA LEU A 59 -2.64 4.43 10.61
C LEU A 59 -3.97 4.65 11.34
N GLY A 60 -3.95 4.54 12.67
CA GLY A 60 -5.08 4.92 13.51
C GLY A 60 -5.23 6.45 13.62
N GLY A 61 -6.42 6.94 13.99
CA GLY A 61 -6.75 8.38 13.92
C GLY A 61 -5.80 9.36 14.64
N LYS A 62 -5.04 8.93 15.66
CA LYS A 62 -4.00 9.78 16.27
C LYS A 62 -2.68 9.81 15.49
N GLU A 63 -2.36 8.74 14.76
CA GLU A 63 -1.14 8.62 13.96
C GLU A 63 -1.30 9.23 12.57
N ALA A 64 -2.54 9.31 12.06
CA ALA A 64 -2.85 9.97 10.80
C ALA A 64 -2.92 11.51 10.90
N ALA A 65 -2.96 12.05 12.12
CA ALA A 65 -3.12 13.48 12.42
C ALA A 65 -1.82 14.17 12.89
N GLU A 66 -0.75 13.39 13.09
CA GLU A 66 0.61 13.85 13.42
C GLU A 66 1.45 13.90 12.14
#